data_AF-A0A1Q3F6M2-F1
#
_entry.id   AF-A0A1Q3F6M2-F1
#
_cell.length_a   1.000
_cell.length_b   1.000
_cell.length_c   1.000
_cell.angle_alpha   90.00
_cell.angle_beta   90.00
_cell.angle_gamma   90.00
#
_symmetry.space_group_name_H-M   'P 1'
#
loop_
_entity.id
_entity.type
_entity.pdbx_description
1 polymer ?
#
loop_
_entity_poly.entity_id
_entity_poly.type
_entity_poly.pdbx_seq_one_letter_code
_entity_poly.pdbx_strand_id
1 'polypeptide(L)'
;MEEVNPEQLDEAHVFKNSFQRITEGVVQNGFADGVADGRETLYQQDFDRGYKEGFAMAFTLGQHKGYAAAGGLQQSALDTDLILKQDASRAHCQLCLDKTLEGQQKSLDEIVGIQQQHNNAVGAKLRERYGLSG
;
A
#
# COMPACT_ATOMS: atom_id res chain seq x y z
N MET A 1 -49.56 15.38 45.58
CA MET A 1 -48.32 15.96 45.04
C MET A 1 -47.22 15.18 45.69
N GLU A 2 -46.47 14.40 44.92
CA GLU A 2 -45.36 13.60 45.45
C GLU A 2 -44.23 14.58 45.80
N GLU A 3 -43.90 14.70 47.09
CA GLU A 3 -42.77 15.52 47.53
C GLU A 3 -41.50 14.87 47.02
N VAL A 4 -40.80 15.57 46.12
CA VAL A 4 -39.52 15.10 45.59
C VAL A 4 -38.49 15.15 46.71
N ASN A 5 -37.97 13.99 47.11
CA ASN A 5 -36.97 13.87 48.16
C ASN A 5 -35.66 14.56 47.71
N PRO A 6 -35.14 15.55 48.44
CA PRO A 6 -33.89 16.23 48.11
C PRO A 6 -32.66 15.30 48.04
N GLU A 7 -32.65 14.18 48.77
CA GLU A 7 -31.57 13.19 48.68
C GLU A 7 -31.58 12.46 47.33
N GLN A 8 -32.75 12.19 46.75
CA GLN A 8 -32.87 11.56 45.42
C GLN A 8 -32.43 12.51 44.30
N LEU A 9 -32.61 13.82 44.50
CA LEU A 9 -32.11 14.85 43.58
C LEU A 9 -30.58 14.95 43.59
N ASP A 10 -29.96 14.82 44.76
CA ASP A 10 -28.50 14.84 44.92
C ASP A 10 -27.86 13.59 44.30
N GLU A 11 -28.40 12.40 44.56
CA GLU A 11 -27.93 11.15 43.95
C GLU A 11 -28.01 11.19 42.42
N ALA A 12 -29.12 11.70 41.86
CA ALA A 12 -29.27 11.86 40.42
C ALA A 12 -28.26 12.85 39.82
N HIS A 13 -27.92 13.91 40.56
CA HIS A 13 -26.93 14.89 40.12
C HIS A 13 -25.51 14.31 40.11
N VAL A 14 -25.12 13.62 41.17
CA VAL A 14 -23.82 12.91 41.26
C VAL A 14 -23.69 11.86 40.17
N PHE A 15 -24.75 11.10 39.91
CA PHE A 15 -24.78 10.10 38.85
C PHE A 15 -24.59 10.73 37.47
N LYS A 16 -25.33 11.79 37.16
CA LYS A 16 -25.24 12.51 35.87
C LYS A 16 -23.82 13.04 35.61
N ASN A 17 -23.22 13.69 36.60
CA ASN A 17 -21.87 14.24 36.49
C ASN A 17 -20.82 13.13 36.32
N SER A 18 -20.97 12.03 37.06
CA SER A 18 -20.08 10.86 36.97
C SER A 18 -20.20 10.18 35.61
N PHE A 19 -21.42 9.99 35.12
CA PHE A 19 -21.70 9.44 33.79
C PHE A 19 -21.12 10.31 32.68
N GLN A 20 -21.33 11.63 32.75
CA GLN A 20 -20.79 12.58 31.78
C GLN A 20 -19.26 12.55 31.76
N ARG A 21 -18.61 12.58 32.93
CA ARG A 21 -17.15 12.53 33.04
C ARG A 21 -16.54 11.26 32.45
N ILE A 22 -17.22 10.12 32.61
CA ILE A 22 -16.77 8.85 32.01
C ILE A 22 -17.02 8.84 30.50
N THR A 23 -18.19 9.32 30.07
CA THR A 23 -18.61 9.26 28.66
C THR A 23 -17.82 10.20 27.76
N GLU A 24 -17.46 11.39 28.24
CA GLU A 24 -16.69 12.37 27.45
C GLU A 24 -15.34 11.82 26.97
N GLY A 25 -14.60 11.15 27.86
CA GLY A 25 -13.33 10.51 27.50
C GLY A 25 -13.51 9.37 26.50
N VAL A 26 -14.55 8.56 26.66
CA VAL A 26 -14.87 7.47 25.73
C VAL A 26 -15.22 8.01 24.35
N VAL A 27 -16.01 9.10 24.26
CA VAL A 27 -16.39 9.72 22.99
C VAL A 27 -15.18 10.31 22.28
N GLN A 28 -14.32 11.04 23.00
CA GLN A 28 -13.13 11.65 22.41
C GLN A 28 -12.13 10.60 21.92
N ASN A 29 -11.87 9.57 22.73
CA ASN A 29 -10.97 8.49 22.36
C ASN A 29 -11.55 7.69 21.18
N GLY A 30 -12.83 7.33 21.23
CA GLY A 30 -13.48 6.60 20.14
C GLY A 30 -13.46 7.37 18.81
N PHE A 31 -13.60 8.69 18.84
CA PHE A 31 -13.44 9.53 17.65
C PHE A 31 -11.99 9.54 17.15
N ALA A 32 -11.01 9.72 18.05
CA ALA A 32 -9.60 9.73 17.69
C ALA A 32 -9.14 8.38 17.10
N ASP A 33 -9.56 7.28 17.71
CA ASP A 33 -9.30 5.91 17.28
C ASP A 33 -9.93 5.67 15.90
N GLY A 34 -11.21 6.03 15.71
CA GLY A 34 -11.87 5.90 14.41
C GLY A 34 -11.21 6.69 13.29
N VAL A 35 -10.70 7.90 13.58
CA VAL A 35 -9.91 8.67 12.61
C VAL A 35 -8.56 8.00 12.32
N ALA A 36 -7.90 7.43 13.34
CA ALA A 36 -6.64 6.71 13.16
C ALA A 36 -6.82 5.45 12.31
N ASP A 37 -7.81 4.62 12.64
CA ASP A 37 -8.16 3.40 11.91
C ASP A 37 -8.55 3.70 10.46
N GLY A 38 -9.29 4.79 10.22
CA GLY A 38 -9.63 5.23 8.88
C GLY A 38 -8.40 5.57 8.03
N ARG A 39 -7.44 6.30 8.62
CA ARG A 39 -6.16 6.58 7.93
C ARG A 39 -5.39 5.29 7.66
N GLU A 40 -5.23 4.44 8.66
CA GLU A 40 -4.47 3.20 8.55
C GLU A 40 -5.06 2.28 7.47
N THR A 41 -6.39 2.18 7.41
CA THR A 41 -7.10 1.41 6.38
C THR A 41 -6.77 1.90 4.97
N LEU A 42 -6.79 3.23 4.75
CA LEU A 42 -6.44 3.81 3.46
C LEU A 42 -4.96 3.57 3.11
N TYR A 43 -4.06 3.76 4.08
CA TYR A 43 -2.63 3.48 3.89
C TYR A 43 -2.38 2.02 3.51
N GLN A 44 -3.02 1.08 4.19
CA GLN A 44 -2.84 -0.34 3.91
C GLN A 44 -3.40 -0.72 2.54
N GLN A 45 -4.56 -0.18 2.15
CA GLN A 45 -5.12 -0.39 0.81
C GLN A 45 -4.18 0.08 -0.29
N ASP A 46 -3.62 1.28 -0.16
CA ASP A 46 -2.71 1.85 -1.15
C ASP A 46 -1.36 1.13 -1.17
N PHE A 47 -0.86 0.71 0.01
CA PHE A 47 0.32 -0.13 0.12
C PHE A 47 0.11 -1.47 -0.59
N ASP A 48 -1.01 -2.17 -0.35
CA ASP A 48 -1.31 -3.46 -0.97
C ASP A 48 -1.38 -3.36 -2.49
N ARG A 49 -1.94 -2.25 -3.01
CA ARG A 49 -1.95 -1.96 -4.44
C ARG A 49 -0.53 -1.84 -5.00
N GLY A 50 0.32 -1.04 -4.36
CA GLY A 50 1.72 -0.87 -4.78
C GLY A 50 2.51 -2.17 -4.67
N TYR A 51 2.32 -2.92 -3.59
CA TYR A 51 2.97 -4.21 -3.36
C TYR A 51 2.60 -5.23 -4.43
N LYS A 52 1.31 -5.33 -4.78
CA LYS A 52 0.83 -6.24 -5.83
C LYS A 52 1.50 -5.97 -7.18
N GLU A 53 1.56 -4.70 -7.59
CA GLU A 53 2.19 -4.30 -8.85
C GLU A 53 3.70 -4.58 -8.85
N GLY A 54 4.39 -4.21 -7.77
CA GLY A 54 5.83 -4.46 -7.63
C GLY A 54 6.18 -5.95 -7.59
N PHE A 55 5.43 -6.74 -6.83
CA PHE A 55 5.61 -8.19 -6.72
C PHE A 55 5.38 -8.88 -8.07
N ALA A 56 4.32 -8.53 -8.79
CA ALA A 56 4.02 -9.11 -10.10
C ALA A 56 5.18 -8.88 -11.10
N MET A 57 5.75 -7.68 -11.11
CA MET A 57 6.89 -7.37 -11.97
C MET A 57 8.15 -8.12 -11.53
N ALA A 58 8.48 -8.11 -10.24
CA ALA A 58 9.63 -8.83 -9.69
C ALA A 58 9.56 -10.34 -10.00
N PHE A 59 8.38 -10.94 -9.85
CA PHE A 59 8.14 -12.34 -10.19
C PHE A 59 8.33 -12.61 -11.68
N THR A 60 7.84 -11.71 -12.55
CA THR A 60 8.03 -11.79 -14.00
C THR A 60 9.50 -11.73 -14.40
N LEU A 61 10.29 -10.82 -13.81
CA LEU A 61 11.74 -10.76 -14.01
C LEU A 61 12.42 -12.07 -13.60
N GLY A 62 12.04 -12.61 -12.44
CA GLY A 62 12.54 -13.89 -11.93
C GLY A 62 12.26 -15.05 -12.89
N GLN A 63 11.04 -15.13 -13.44
CA GLN A 63 10.70 -16.14 -14.46
C GLN A 63 11.58 -16.02 -15.70
N HIS A 64 11.68 -14.82 -16.28
CA HIS A 64 12.51 -14.61 -17.47
C HIS A 64 13.98 -14.92 -17.22
N LYS A 65 14.51 -14.56 -16.04
CA LYS A 65 15.88 -14.92 -15.64
C LYS A 65 16.06 -16.44 -15.55
N GLY A 66 15.12 -17.14 -14.91
CA GLY A 66 15.14 -18.60 -14.78
C GLY A 66 15.05 -19.31 -16.13
N TYR A 67 14.13 -18.88 -17.00
CA TYR A 67 13.99 -19.44 -18.33
C TYR A 67 15.21 -19.19 -19.21
N ALA A 68 15.78 -17.98 -19.19
CA ALA A 68 16.98 -17.67 -19.94
C ALA A 68 18.17 -18.53 -19.47
N ALA A 69 18.34 -18.70 -18.15
CA ALA A 69 19.36 -19.62 -17.60
C ALA A 69 19.14 -21.08 -18.05
N ALA A 70 17.89 -21.56 -18.01
CA ALA A 70 17.54 -22.91 -18.47
C ALA A 70 17.76 -23.10 -19.98
N GLY A 71 17.59 -22.04 -20.78
CA GLY A 71 17.87 -22.00 -22.22
C GLY A 71 19.37 -21.99 -22.57
N GLY A 72 20.26 -22.12 -21.59
CA GLY A 72 21.71 -22.20 -21.79
C GLY A 72 22.42 -20.84 -21.84
N LEU A 73 21.73 -19.74 -21.50
CA LEU A 73 22.37 -18.45 -21.36
C LEU A 73 23.31 -18.45 -20.15
N GLN A 74 24.55 -18.04 -20.35
CA GLN A 74 25.54 -17.94 -19.28
C GLN A 74 25.10 -16.90 -18.24
N GLN A 75 25.36 -17.18 -16.95
CA GLN A 75 25.00 -16.28 -15.86
C GLN A 75 25.58 -14.87 -16.04
N SER A 76 26.78 -14.75 -16.60
CA SER A 76 27.42 -13.47 -16.92
C SER A 76 26.65 -12.64 -17.96
N ALA A 77 25.94 -13.28 -18.88
CA ALA A 77 25.07 -12.59 -19.85
C ALA A 77 23.77 -12.10 -19.19
N LEU A 78 23.25 -12.83 -18.19
CA LEU A 78 22.09 -12.40 -17.41
C LEU A 78 22.43 -11.24 -16.47
N ASP A 79 23.62 -11.27 -15.88
CA ASP A 79 24.08 -10.24 -14.92
C ASP A 79 24.48 -8.92 -15.62
N THR A 80 24.65 -8.94 -16.94
CA THR A 80 24.88 -7.74 -17.77
C THR A 80 23.60 -7.20 -18.41
N ASP A 81 22.50 -7.96 -18.39
CA ASP A 81 21.21 -7.49 -18.89
C ASP A 81 20.61 -6.44 -17.94
N LEU A 82 20.56 -5.19 -18.37
CA LEU A 82 20.06 -4.07 -17.56
C LEU A 82 18.60 -4.21 -17.13
N ILE A 83 17.79 -4.99 -17.85
CA ILE A 83 16.40 -5.26 -17.50
C ILE A 83 16.33 -6.33 -16.41
N LEU A 84 17.08 -7.43 -16.54
CA LEU A 84 17.06 -8.54 -15.59
C LEU A 84 17.95 -8.31 -14.35
N LYS A 85 18.94 -7.41 -14.43
CA LYS A 85 19.84 -7.05 -13.34
C LYS A 85 19.18 -6.17 -12.27
N GLN A 86 18.00 -5.61 -12.55
CA GLN A 86 17.28 -4.79 -11.56
C GLN A 86 17.11 -5.52 -10.23
N ASP A 87 17.32 -4.78 -9.13
CA ASP A 87 17.08 -5.32 -7.80
C ASP A 87 15.60 -5.71 -7.67
N ALA A 88 15.35 -6.92 -7.16
CA ALA A 88 13.99 -7.43 -7.00
C ALA A 88 13.12 -6.54 -6.09
N SER A 89 13.75 -5.80 -5.16
CA SER A 89 13.07 -4.84 -4.28
C SER A 89 12.60 -3.57 -4.99
N ARG A 90 13.12 -3.29 -6.20
CA ARG A 90 12.75 -2.11 -7.00
C ARG A 90 12.06 -2.49 -8.31
N ALA A 91 12.41 -3.62 -8.93
CA ALA A 91 11.70 -4.25 -10.05
C ALA A 91 11.10 -3.27 -11.09
N HIS A 92 11.91 -2.32 -11.59
CA HIS A 92 11.48 -1.27 -12.54
C HIS A 92 10.39 -0.30 -12.02
N CYS A 93 10.34 -0.06 -10.71
CA CYS A 93 9.45 0.92 -10.09
C CYS A 93 9.74 2.32 -10.61
N GLN A 94 8.76 2.92 -11.28
CA GLN A 94 8.87 4.24 -11.90
C GLN A 94 9.00 5.33 -10.83
N LEU A 95 8.32 5.22 -9.69
CA LEU A 95 8.51 6.16 -8.57
C LEU A 95 9.92 6.12 -7.98
N CYS A 96 10.57 4.95 -7.98
CA CYS A 96 11.95 4.84 -7.50
C CYS A 96 12.97 5.43 -8.49
N LEU A 97 12.64 5.42 -9.78
CA LEU A 97 13.53 5.85 -10.86
C LEU A 97 13.34 7.33 -11.21
N ASP A 98 12.09 7.80 -11.25
CA ASP A 98 11.71 9.15 -11.60
C ASP A 98 11.04 9.84 -10.41
N LYS A 99 11.86 10.62 -9.68
CA LYS A 99 11.42 11.41 -8.53
C LYS A 99 10.49 12.57 -8.90
N THR A 100 10.40 12.94 -10.17
CA THR A 100 9.45 13.98 -10.59
C THR A 100 8.00 13.54 -10.42
N LEU A 101 7.75 12.22 -10.43
CA LEU A 101 6.42 11.65 -10.18
C LEU A 101 5.92 11.89 -8.76
N GLU A 102 6.80 12.05 -7.77
CA GLU A 102 6.44 12.37 -6.37
C GLU A 102 5.90 13.82 -6.24
N GLY A 103 6.37 14.74 -7.10
CA GLY A 103 6.04 16.17 -7.02
C GLY A 103 4.84 16.60 -7.86
N GLN A 104 4.29 15.73 -8.71
CA GLN A 104 3.29 16.10 -9.73
C GLN A 104 1.82 16.03 -9.24
N GLN A 105 1.58 15.80 -7.94
CA GLN A 105 0.24 15.67 -7.35
C GLN A 105 -0.68 14.73 -8.17
N LYS A 106 -0.11 13.61 -8.63
CA LYS A 106 -0.83 12.59 -9.40
C LYS A 106 -1.69 11.74 -8.48
N SER A 107 -2.84 11.31 -8.99
CA SER A 107 -3.63 10.29 -8.32
C SER A 107 -2.88 8.95 -8.31
N LEU A 108 -3.19 8.09 -7.35
CA LEU A 108 -2.61 6.74 -7.28
C LEU A 108 -2.91 5.95 -8.55
N ASP A 109 -4.11 6.11 -9.14
CA ASP A 109 -4.50 5.44 -10.37
C ASP A 109 -3.61 5.82 -11.56
N GLU A 110 -3.23 7.10 -11.68
CA GLU A 110 -2.29 7.54 -12.71
C GLU A 110 -0.90 6.94 -12.51
N ILE A 111 -0.42 6.91 -11.27
CA ILE A 111 0.89 6.33 -10.94
C ILE A 111 0.91 4.83 -11.26
N VAL A 112 -0.14 4.11 -10.88
CA VAL A 112 -0.31 2.68 -11.22
C VAL A 112 -0.38 2.49 -12.73
N GLY A 113 -1.10 3.35 -13.45
CA GLY A 113 -1.18 3.31 -14.91
C GLY A 113 0.19 3.49 -15.58
N ILE A 114 1.00 4.44 -15.11
CA ILE A 114 2.37 4.67 -15.57
C ILE A 114 3.22 3.41 -15.31
N GLN A 115 3.13 2.83 -14.11
CA GLN A 115 3.86 1.62 -13.76
C GLN A 115 3.46 0.43 -14.65
N GLN A 116 2.17 0.21 -14.86
CA GLN A 116 1.65 -0.87 -15.69
C GLN A 116 2.07 -0.72 -17.15
N GLN A 117 2.02 0.51 -17.70
CA GLN A 117 2.52 0.80 -19.04
C GLN A 117 4.00 0.46 -19.17
N HIS A 118 4.82 0.84 -18.18
CA HIS A 118 6.23 0.51 -18.15
C HIS A 118 6.47 -1.00 -18.05
N ASN A 119 5.78 -1.69 -17.14
CA ASN A 119 5.87 -3.14 -16.95
C ASN A 119 5.51 -3.89 -18.24
N ASN A 120 4.47 -3.47 -18.95
CA ASN A 120 4.06 -4.06 -20.22
C ASN A 120 5.15 -3.90 -21.30
N ALA A 121 5.76 -2.71 -21.39
CA ALA A 121 6.84 -2.45 -22.33
C ALA A 121 8.10 -3.27 -22.00
N VAL A 122 8.45 -3.39 -20.72
CA VAL A 122 9.56 -4.24 -20.26
C VAL A 122 9.28 -5.71 -20.58
N GLY A 123 8.08 -6.18 -20.28
CA GLY A 123 7.65 -7.55 -20.58
C GLY A 123 7.74 -7.86 -22.07
N ALA A 124 7.26 -6.97 -22.94
CA ALA A 124 7.37 -7.13 -24.39
C ALA A 124 8.84 -7.28 -24.85
N LYS A 125 9.75 -6.44 -24.34
CA LYS A 125 11.19 -6.53 -24.64
C LYS A 125 11.82 -7.84 -24.16
N LEU A 126 11.42 -8.34 -23.00
CA LEU A 126 11.92 -9.60 -22.47
C LEU A 126 11.43 -10.79 -23.29
N ARG A 127 10.16 -10.78 -23.73
CA ARG A 127 9.62 -11.82 -24.63
C ARG A 127 10.32 -11.83 -25.98
N GLU A 128 10.57 -10.66 -26.57
CA GLU A 128 11.33 -10.55 -27.82
C GLU A 128 12.76 -11.07 -27.65
N ARG A 129 13.44 -10.68 -26.57
CA ARG A 129 14.85 -11.03 -26.32
C ARG A 129 15.06 -12.51 -26.04
N TYR A 130 14.15 -13.12 -25.28
CA TYR A 130 14.33 -14.49 -24.79
C TYR A 130 13.38 -15.51 -25.42
N GLY A 131 12.46 -15.07 -26.30
CA GLY A 131 11.55 -15.96 -27.03
C GLY A 131 10.50 -16.65 -26.16
N LEU A 132 10.26 -16.15 -24.95
CA LEU A 132 9.40 -16.80 -23.96
C LEU A 132 7.97 -16.29 -24.11
N SER A 133 7.12 -17.10 -24.73
CA SER A 133 5.67 -16.95 -24.67
C SER A 133 5.19 -17.70 -23.43
N GLY A 134 4.48 -17.04 -22.52
CA GLY A 134 3.77 -17.72 -21.43
C GLY A 134 2.61 -18.55 -21.96
#